data_AF-A0A7S1WQ70-F1
#
_entry.id   AF-A0A7S1WQ70-F1
#
_cell.length_a   1.000
_cell.length_b   1.000
_cell.length_c   1.000
_cell.angle_alpha   90.00
_cell.angle_beta   90.00
_cell.angle_gamma   90.00
#
_symmetry.space_group_name_H-M   'P 1'
#
loop_
_entity.id
_entity.type
_entity.pdbx_description
1 polymer ?
#
loop_
_entity_poly.entity_id
_entity_poly.type
_entity_poly.pdbx_seq_one_letter_code
_entity_poly.pdbx_strand_id
1 'polypeptide(L)'
;MTAAALKRRMLDADNAPVASTRDFSQQVAVPAGRGEAAKTIELRDEYAWLRGKKWPNETVDEPDIVDYLTQENEYCKDFLKSLEQHQEGFFETLKGRIKLTDKTVEAKRRHKMGCEKGASASASGVPYSYYSRTEEKLQYSIDCRRRADAEAADEEVLLDRNRIAEGRKFSKVLGTTLSENGRLMAYRFDFVGDENYKLTFERVVGEAEEGAAATPKFLTEASGLRTALPESGLLEQVSTYCFHERPGDDQLPAGAFFPGRNAR
;
A
#
# COMPACT_ATOMS: atom_id res chain seq x y z
N MET A 1 7.15 -5.83 -48.83
CA MET A 1 6.14 -5.53 -47.79
C MET A 1 6.73 -4.49 -46.84
N THR A 2 5.99 -3.44 -46.49
CA THR A 2 6.41 -2.47 -45.47
C THR A 2 6.19 -3.06 -44.06
N ALA A 3 6.88 -2.54 -43.04
CA ALA A 3 6.67 -2.97 -41.65
C ALA A 3 5.21 -2.78 -41.19
N ALA A 4 4.56 -1.71 -41.66
CA ALA A 4 3.13 -1.46 -41.44
C ALA A 4 2.24 -2.56 -42.07
N ALA A 5 2.54 -3.01 -43.29
CA ALA A 5 1.79 -4.07 -43.95
C ALA A 5 2.01 -5.44 -43.27
N LEU A 6 3.22 -5.72 -42.76
CA LEU A 6 3.50 -6.93 -42.00
C LEU A 6 2.77 -6.92 -40.65
N LYS A 7 2.85 -5.82 -39.91
CA LYS A 7 2.12 -5.64 -38.63
C LYS A 7 0.62 -5.83 -38.82
N ARG A 8 0.04 -5.22 -39.85
CA ARG A 8 -1.39 -5.35 -40.18
C ARG A 8 -1.76 -6.79 -40.50
N ARG A 9 -0.96 -7.48 -41.33
CA ARG A 9 -1.16 -8.89 -41.62
C ARG A 9 -1.08 -9.79 -40.37
N MET A 10 -0.20 -9.50 -39.41
CA MET A 10 -0.10 -10.27 -38.16
C MET A 10 -1.30 -10.00 -37.25
N LEU A 11 -1.73 -8.74 -37.11
CA LEU A 11 -2.93 -8.37 -36.37
C LEU A 11 -4.20 -9.00 -36.98
N ASP A 12 -4.30 -8.99 -38.31
CA ASP A 12 -5.43 -9.58 -39.04
C ASP A 12 -5.43 -11.12 -38.94
N ALA A 13 -4.27 -11.75 -38.78
CA ALA A 13 -4.15 -13.21 -38.64
C ALA A 13 -4.56 -13.71 -37.26
N ASP A 14 -4.28 -12.92 -36.21
CA ASP A 14 -4.57 -13.28 -34.82
C ASP A 14 -5.91 -12.71 -34.32
N ASN A 15 -6.64 -11.94 -35.15
CA ASN A 15 -7.90 -11.27 -34.78
C ASN A 15 -7.75 -10.37 -33.53
N ALA A 16 -6.55 -9.79 -33.35
CA ALA A 16 -6.27 -8.91 -32.23
C ALA A 16 -7.03 -7.59 -32.39
N PRO A 17 -7.71 -7.09 -31.33
CA PRO A 17 -8.40 -5.81 -31.38
C PRO A 17 -7.39 -4.68 -31.60
N VAL A 18 -7.76 -3.70 -32.41
CA VAL A 18 -6.92 -2.53 -32.71
C VAL A 18 -7.67 -1.27 -32.31
N ALA A 19 -7.09 -0.47 -31.41
CA ALA A 19 -7.65 0.80 -31.01
C ALA A 19 -7.87 1.73 -32.23
N SER A 20 -8.99 2.44 -32.25
CA SER A 20 -9.22 3.50 -33.24
C SER A 20 -8.16 4.60 -33.09
N THR A 21 -7.64 5.11 -34.21
CA THR A 21 -6.78 6.30 -34.21
C THR A 21 -7.61 7.57 -34.19
N ARG A 22 -7.13 8.61 -33.49
CA ARG A 22 -7.74 9.95 -33.49
C ARG A 22 -6.65 10.98 -33.71
N ASP A 23 -6.94 12.02 -34.49
CA ASP A 23 -5.99 13.11 -34.64
C ASP A 23 -5.84 13.87 -33.32
N PHE A 24 -4.64 13.81 -32.76
CA PHE A 24 -4.26 14.54 -31.57
C PHE A 24 -2.77 14.89 -31.63
N SER A 25 -2.44 16.15 -31.38
CA SER A 25 -1.08 16.61 -31.15
C SER A 25 -1.03 17.57 -29.96
N GLN A 26 0.09 17.55 -29.23
CA GLN A 26 0.35 18.42 -28.10
C GLN A 26 1.74 19.04 -28.21
N GLN A 27 1.88 20.28 -27.76
CA GLN A 27 3.17 20.95 -27.66
C GLN A 27 3.81 20.60 -26.32
N VAL A 28 5.00 20.02 -26.34
CA VAL A 28 5.74 19.62 -25.14
C VAL A 28 7.01 20.44 -25.03
N ALA A 29 7.19 21.12 -23.91
CA ALA A 29 8.45 21.76 -23.56
C ALA A 29 9.43 20.69 -23.04
N VAL A 30 10.46 20.41 -23.82
CA VAL A 30 11.56 19.54 -23.42
C VAL A 30 12.61 20.43 -22.74
N PRO A 31 12.88 20.22 -21.43
CA PRO A 31 13.96 20.92 -20.77
C PRO A 31 15.27 20.54 -21.48
N ALA A 32 15.96 21.53 -22.02
CA ALA A 32 17.29 21.34 -22.54
C ALA A 32 18.28 21.18 -21.37
N GLY A 33 19.50 20.70 -21.66
CA GLY A 33 20.55 20.54 -20.65
C GLY A 33 20.79 21.83 -19.85
N ARG A 34 21.48 21.70 -18.71
CA ARG A 34 21.71 22.83 -17.78
C ARG A 34 22.30 24.04 -18.51
N GLY A 35 21.52 25.12 -18.67
CA GLY A 35 21.92 26.37 -19.32
C GLY A 35 21.37 26.61 -20.73
N GLU A 36 20.65 25.66 -21.31
CA GLU A 36 19.99 25.83 -22.61
C GLU A 36 18.51 26.21 -22.47
N ALA A 37 17.98 26.97 -23.44
CA ALA A 37 16.57 27.30 -23.50
C ALA A 37 15.73 26.03 -23.77
N ALA A 38 14.60 25.90 -23.08
CA ALA A 38 13.67 24.79 -23.32
C ALA A 38 13.22 24.78 -24.79
N LYS A 39 13.23 23.59 -25.40
CA LYS A 39 12.77 23.40 -26.78
C LYS A 39 11.32 22.96 -26.76
N THR A 40 10.49 23.60 -27.56
CA THR A 40 9.10 23.15 -27.75
C THR A 40 9.06 22.22 -28.95
N ILE A 41 8.54 21.01 -28.75
CA ILE A 41 8.33 20.03 -29.82
C ILE A 41 6.83 19.72 -29.94
N GLU A 42 6.37 19.51 -31.17
CA GLU A 42 5.04 18.96 -31.40
C GLU A 42 5.10 17.44 -31.32
N LEU A 43 4.30 16.84 -30.43
CA LEU A 43 4.17 15.41 -30.28
C LEU A 43 2.78 14.99 -30.75
N ARG A 44 2.73 14.24 -31.85
CA ARG A 44 1.50 13.60 -32.35
C ARG A 44 1.30 12.26 -31.63
N ASP A 45 0.13 12.06 -31.05
CA ASP A 45 -0.24 10.83 -30.35
C ASP A 45 -1.67 10.43 -30.71
N GLU A 46 -1.78 9.49 -31.65
CA GLU A 46 -3.07 9.04 -32.19
C GLU A 46 -3.93 8.26 -31.18
N TYR A 47 -3.34 7.88 -30.04
CA TYR A 47 -3.97 7.08 -28.99
C TYR A 47 -4.16 7.85 -27.68
N ALA A 48 -3.91 9.16 -27.66
CA ALA A 48 -4.04 10.00 -26.47
C ALA A 48 -5.44 9.92 -25.83
N TRP A 49 -6.46 9.61 -26.63
CA TRP A 49 -7.84 9.44 -26.14
C TRP A 49 -8.00 8.26 -25.17
N LEU A 50 -7.18 7.21 -25.27
CA LEU A 50 -7.21 6.05 -24.35
C LEU A 50 -6.81 6.41 -22.92
N ARG A 51 -6.21 7.59 -22.70
CA ARG A 51 -5.90 8.09 -21.36
C ARG A 51 -7.16 8.35 -20.54
N GLY A 52 -8.28 8.66 -21.19
CA GLY A 52 -9.50 9.13 -20.52
C GLY A 52 -9.37 10.59 -20.08
N LYS A 53 -10.50 11.31 -20.09
CA LYS A 53 -10.56 12.72 -19.68
C LYS A 53 -10.55 12.88 -18.16
N LYS A 54 -11.05 11.87 -17.46
CA LYS A 54 -11.16 11.79 -16.00
C LYS A 54 -9.85 11.47 -15.31
N TRP A 55 -8.87 10.93 -16.03
CA TRP A 55 -7.55 10.61 -15.51
C TRP A 55 -6.75 11.88 -15.16
N PRO A 56 -5.99 11.92 -14.06
CA PRO A 56 -5.75 10.86 -13.07
C PRO A 56 -6.70 10.89 -11.87
N ASN A 57 -7.66 11.81 -11.84
CA ASN A 57 -8.38 12.18 -10.62
C ASN A 57 -9.61 11.30 -10.35
N GLU A 58 -10.19 10.73 -11.40
CA GLU A 58 -11.44 9.96 -11.35
C GLU A 58 -11.33 8.68 -12.20
N THR A 59 -12.22 7.72 -11.96
CA THR A 59 -12.31 6.49 -12.74
C THR A 59 -12.65 6.79 -14.19
N VAL A 60 -11.84 6.23 -15.10
CA VAL A 60 -12.05 6.27 -16.55
C VAL A 60 -13.15 5.26 -16.90
N ASP A 61 -14.30 5.77 -17.33
CA ASP A 61 -15.52 5.01 -17.61
C ASP A 61 -16.12 5.35 -18.99
N GLU A 62 -15.36 6.04 -19.82
CA GLU A 62 -15.77 6.39 -21.18
C GLU A 62 -16.03 5.12 -22.01
N PRO A 63 -17.22 4.97 -22.63
CA PRO A 63 -17.63 3.71 -23.28
C PRO A 63 -16.67 3.22 -24.37
N ASP A 64 -16.11 4.14 -25.15
CA ASP A 64 -15.15 3.82 -26.21
C ASP A 64 -13.85 3.19 -25.67
N ILE A 65 -13.41 3.62 -24.48
CA ILE A 65 -12.23 3.06 -23.81
C ILE A 65 -12.58 1.71 -23.19
N VAL A 66 -13.69 1.64 -22.44
CA VAL A 66 -14.13 0.40 -21.77
C VAL A 66 -14.40 -0.71 -22.77
N ASP A 67 -15.04 -0.41 -23.90
CA ASP A 67 -15.31 -1.37 -24.97
C ASP A 67 -14.02 -1.91 -25.58
N TYR A 68 -13.04 -1.05 -25.82
CA TYR A 68 -11.73 -1.48 -26.35
C TYR A 68 -10.97 -2.34 -25.34
N LEU A 69 -10.92 -1.94 -24.07
CA LEU A 69 -10.28 -2.74 -23.02
C LEU A 69 -10.97 -4.09 -22.80
N THR A 70 -12.30 -4.15 -22.97
CA THR A 70 -13.06 -5.40 -22.89
C THR A 70 -12.67 -6.33 -24.04
N GLN A 71 -12.57 -5.83 -25.26
CA GLN A 71 -12.11 -6.61 -26.42
C GLN A 71 -10.68 -7.12 -26.23
N GLU A 72 -9.77 -6.28 -25.73
CA GLU A 72 -8.38 -6.70 -25.42
C GLU A 72 -8.35 -7.80 -24.34
N ASN A 73 -9.19 -7.70 -23.31
CA ASN A 73 -9.30 -8.73 -22.28
C ASN A 73 -9.86 -10.06 -22.83
N GLU A 74 -10.84 -10.01 -23.73
CA GLU A 74 -11.40 -11.19 -24.40
C GLU A 74 -10.35 -11.86 -25.30
N TYR A 75 -9.67 -11.07 -26.13
CA TYR A 75 -8.58 -11.56 -26.96
C TYR A 75 -7.45 -12.20 -26.12
N CYS A 76 -7.06 -11.56 -25.02
CA CYS A 76 -6.05 -12.12 -24.11
C CYS A 76 -6.48 -13.47 -23.52
N LYS A 77 -7.75 -13.60 -23.11
CA LYS A 77 -8.30 -14.88 -22.62
C LYS A 77 -8.27 -15.96 -23.70
N ASP A 78 -8.71 -15.64 -24.91
CA ASP A 78 -8.73 -16.59 -26.03
C ASP A 78 -7.33 -17.02 -26.46
N PHE A 79 -6.39 -16.06 -26.52
CA PHE A 79 -4.99 -16.33 -26.84
C PHE A 79 -4.34 -17.24 -25.79
N LEU A 80 -4.64 -17.02 -24.50
CA LEU A 80 -4.09 -17.81 -23.40
C LEU A 80 -4.83 -19.12 -23.13
N LYS A 81 -5.99 -19.36 -23.76
CA LYS A 81 -6.84 -20.53 -23.52
C LYS A 81 -6.10 -21.87 -23.65
N SER A 82 -5.21 -21.98 -24.63
CA SER A 82 -4.39 -23.19 -24.82
C SER A 82 -3.43 -23.49 -23.66
N LEU A 83 -3.17 -22.51 -22.80
CA LEU A 83 -2.27 -22.59 -21.65
C LEU A 83 -3.00 -22.75 -20.31
N GLU A 84 -4.34 -22.84 -20.29
CA GLU A 84 -5.13 -22.93 -19.04
C GLU A 84 -4.65 -24.08 -18.13
N GLN A 85 -4.35 -25.25 -18.68
CA GLN A 85 -3.83 -26.38 -17.90
C GLN A 85 -2.47 -26.09 -17.24
N HIS A 86 -1.61 -25.34 -17.94
CA HIS A 86 -0.32 -24.93 -17.37
C HIS A 86 -0.52 -23.86 -16.29
N GLN A 87 -1.42 -22.89 -16.52
CA GLN A 87 -1.76 -21.86 -15.53
C GLN A 87 -2.28 -22.49 -14.23
N GLU A 88 -3.20 -23.45 -14.33
CA GLU A 88 -3.74 -24.18 -13.18
C GLU A 88 -2.65 -24.98 -12.45
N GLY A 89 -1.81 -25.69 -13.21
CA GLY A 89 -0.68 -26.45 -12.64
C GLY A 89 0.32 -25.55 -11.90
N PHE A 90 0.62 -24.37 -12.44
CA PHE A 90 1.46 -23.37 -11.78
C PHE A 90 0.76 -22.78 -10.55
N PHE A 91 -0.53 -22.46 -10.65
CA PHE A 91 -1.31 -21.92 -9.54
C PHE A 91 -1.30 -22.86 -8.33
N GLU A 92 -1.65 -24.13 -8.52
CA GLU A 92 -1.68 -25.11 -7.43
C GLU A 92 -0.28 -25.39 -6.88
N THR A 93 0.76 -25.39 -7.72
CA THR A 93 2.15 -25.52 -7.27
C THR A 93 2.58 -24.34 -6.40
N LEU A 94 2.26 -23.11 -6.79
CA LEU A 94 2.60 -21.90 -6.03
C LEU A 94 1.82 -21.85 -4.71
N LYS A 95 0.51 -22.11 -4.76
CA LYS A 95 -0.37 -22.19 -3.60
C LYS A 95 0.11 -23.24 -2.59
N GLY A 96 0.49 -24.44 -3.05
CA GLY A 96 1.01 -25.51 -2.19
C GLY A 96 2.35 -25.18 -1.52
N ARG A 97 3.09 -24.17 -2.00
CA ARG A 97 4.35 -23.70 -1.39
C ARG A 97 4.13 -22.59 -0.36
N ILE A 98 2.94 -22.01 -0.27
CA ILE A 98 2.62 -20.94 0.66
C ILE A 98 2.11 -21.56 1.96
N LYS A 99 2.74 -21.19 3.08
CA LYS A 99 2.21 -21.52 4.41
C LYS A 99 1.12 -20.52 4.75
N LEU A 100 -0.13 -20.98 4.80
CA LEU A 100 -1.27 -20.10 5.06
C LEU A 100 -1.30 -19.62 6.52
N THR A 101 -0.84 -20.46 7.44
CA THR A 101 -0.60 -20.09 8.84
C THR A 101 0.90 -19.97 9.07
N ASP A 102 1.39 -18.76 9.31
CA ASP A 102 2.81 -18.48 9.52
C ASP A 102 3.00 -17.32 10.51
N LYS A 103 4.21 -17.19 11.05
CA LYS A 103 4.60 -16.12 11.98
C LYS A 103 6.00 -15.64 11.65
N THR A 104 6.18 -14.32 11.61
CA THR A 104 7.50 -13.71 11.38
C THR A 104 8.42 -13.93 12.58
N VAL A 105 9.73 -13.79 12.34
CA VAL A 105 10.73 -13.74 13.42
C VAL A 105 10.39 -12.60 14.37
N GLU A 106 10.47 -12.86 15.67
CA GLU A 106 10.21 -11.86 16.70
C GLU A 106 11.34 -10.82 16.78
N ALA A 107 10.97 -9.56 16.64
CA ALA A 107 11.87 -8.42 16.81
C ALA A 107 11.71 -7.83 18.21
N LYS A 108 12.75 -7.91 19.05
CA LYS A 108 12.75 -7.33 20.39
C LYS A 108 13.01 -5.82 20.32
N ARG A 109 12.14 -5.01 20.93
CA ARG A 109 12.30 -3.56 21.05
C ARG A 109 11.92 -3.10 22.45
N ARG A 110 12.68 -2.13 22.97
CA ARG A 110 12.36 -1.44 24.23
C ARG A 110 11.83 -0.05 23.92
N HIS A 111 10.71 0.33 24.55
CA HIS A 111 10.16 1.68 24.47
C HIS A 111 10.75 2.58 25.54
N LYS A 112 10.82 3.88 25.29
CA LYS A 112 11.27 4.87 26.27
C LYS A 112 10.05 5.37 27.07
N MET A 113 10.06 5.16 28.37
CA MET A 113 9.04 5.71 29.28
C MET A 113 9.57 7.02 29.87
N GLY A 114 8.86 8.13 29.64
CA GLY A 114 9.22 9.45 30.14
C GLY A 114 9.83 10.35 29.06
N CYS A 115 9.26 11.54 28.90
CA CYS A 115 9.65 12.56 27.93
C CYS A 115 10.03 13.86 28.66
N GLU A 116 10.96 13.78 29.60
CA GLU A 116 11.59 14.99 30.15
C GLU A 116 12.95 15.21 29.46
N LYS A 117 13.08 16.36 28.79
CA LYS A 117 14.36 16.82 28.24
C LYS A 117 15.38 16.89 29.38
N GLY A 118 16.37 15.99 29.37
CA GLY A 118 17.43 15.93 30.37
C GLY A 118 17.37 14.73 31.33
N ALA A 119 16.35 13.88 31.24
CA ALA A 119 16.35 12.62 31.97
C ALA A 119 17.43 11.67 31.40
N SER A 120 18.34 11.24 32.26
CA SER A 120 19.41 10.28 31.98
C SER A 120 18.85 9.01 31.31
N ALA A 121 19.60 8.46 30.34
CA ALA A 121 19.27 7.30 29.51
C ALA A 121 19.16 5.95 30.27
N SER A 122 18.78 5.96 31.54
CA SER A 122 18.44 4.75 32.29
C SER A 122 17.04 4.30 31.87
N ALA A 123 17.02 3.39 30.90
CA ALA A 123 15.87 2.87 30.19
C ALA A 123 14.86 2.15 31.12
N SER A 124 13.81 2.87 31.55
CA SER A 124 12.73 2.36 32.41
C SER A 124 11.53 1.81 31.64
N GLY A 125 11.69 1.38 30.39
CA GLY A 125 10.60 0.82 29.59
C GLY A 125 10.60 -0.71 29.52
N VAL A 126 9.40 -1.28 29.50
CA VAL A 126 9.16 -2.72 29.32
C VAL A 126 9.62 -3.14 27.92
N PRO A 127 10.43 -4.21 27.78
CA PRO A 127 10.81 -4.74 26.48
C PRO A 127 9.67 -5.58 25.90
N TYR A 128 9.41 -5.43 24.61
CA TYR A 128 8.40 -6.19 23.87
C TYR A 128 9.02 -6.92 22.69
N SER A 129 8.49 -8.09 22.38
CA SER A 129 8.74 -8.84 21.14
C SER A 129 7.61 -8.56 20.16
N TYR A 130 7.94 -8.08 18.97
CA TYR A 130 7.00 -7.76 17.89
C TYR A 130 7.05 -8.81 16.80
N TYR A 131 5.91 -9.17 16.24
CA TYR A 131 5.81 -10.08 15.10
C TYR A 131 4.49 -9.87 14.38
N SER A 132 4.39 -10.34 13.15
CA SER A 132 3.12 -10.51 12.46
C SER A 132 2.85 -11.98 12.21
N ARG A 133 1.57 -12.32 12.10
CA ARG A 133 1.12 -13.68 11.81
C ARG A 133 0.01 -13.68 10.78
N THR A 134 -0.11 -14.78 10.06
CA THR A 134 -1.21 -15.07 9.14
C THR A 134 -1.99 -16.27 9.65
N GLU A 135 -3.27 -16.34 9.30
CA GLU A 135 -4.13 -17.48 9.60
C GLU A 135 -4.78 -17.98 8.31
N GLU A 136 -4.96 -19.29 8.19
CA GLU A 136 -5.40 -19.94 6.95
C GLU A 136 -6.68 -19.38 6.32
N LYS A 137 -7.62 -18.91 7.14
CA LYS A 137 -8.93 -18.42 6.69
C LYS A 137 -9.02 -16.90 6.59
N LEU A 138 -7.91 -16.21 6.85
CA LEU A 138 -7.82 -14.76 6.86
C LEU A 138 -6.97 -14.28 5.68
N GLN A 139 -7.37 -13.16 5.09
CA GLN A 139 -6.71 -12.64 3.90
C GLN A 139 -5.49 -11.77 4.22
N TYR A 140 -5.43 -11.22 5.43
CA TYR A 140 -4.43 -10.25 5.83
C TYR A 140 -3.69 -10.68 7.11
N SER A 141 -2.45 -10.21 7.24
CA SER A 141 -1.63 -10.42 8.44
C SER A 141 -2.12 -9.58 9.62
N ILE A 142 -1.93 -10.15 10.81
CA ILE A 142 -2.23 -9.54 12.10
C ILE A 142 -0.90 -9.15 12.77
N ASP A 143 -0.74 -7.86 13.09
CA ASP A 143 0.42 -7.38 13.82
C ASP A 143 0.20 -7.56 15.32
N CYS A 144 1.19 -8.15 16.00
CA CYS A 144 1.09 -8.55 17.39
C CYS A 144 2.34 -8.10 18.16
N ARG A 145 2.20 -8.03 19.49
CA ARG A 145 3.32 -7.94 20.43
C ARG A 145 3.10 -8.85 21.62
N ARG A 146 4.17 -9.17 22.33
CA ARG A 146 4.11 -9.74 23.68
C ARG A 146 5.24 -9.19 24.53
N ARG A 147 5.11 -9.21 25.85
CA ARG A 147 6.22 -8.82 26.73
C ARG A 147 7.42 -9.75 26.52
N ALA A 148 8.62 -9.18 26.47
CA ALA A 148 9.86 -9.94 26.23
C ALA A 148 10.61 -10.29 27.51
N ASP A 149 10.14 -9.80 28.66
CA ASP A 149 10.68 -10.05 30.00
C ASP A 149 9.93 -11.15 30.77
N ALA A 150 8.86 -11.69 30.19
CA ALA A 150 8.14 -12.85 30.71
C ALA A 150 8.08 -13.94 29.64
N GLU A 151 8.52 -15.15 30.00
CA GLU A 151 8.56 -16.32 29.10
C GLU A 151 7.18 -16.68 28.54
N ALA A 152 6.14 -16.57 29.36
CA ALA A 152 4.76 -16.91 29.04
C ALA A 152 3.85 -15.66 28.96
N ALA A 153 4.38 -14.54 28.45
CA ALA A 153 3.56 -13.35 28.22
C ALA A 153 2.49 -13.61 27.16
N ASP A 154 1.26 -13.17 27.46
CA ASP A 154 0.15 -13.23 26.51
C ASP A 154 0.40 -12.35 25.29
N GLU A 155 -0.20 -12.76 24.17
CA GLU A 155 -0.18 -11.99 22.92
C GLU A 155 -1.15 -10.82 23.00
N GLU A 156 -0.67 -9.64 22.67
CA GLU A 156 -1.46 -8.45 22.43
C GLU A 156 -1.54 -8.19 20.91
N VAL A 157 -2.76 -8.23 20.36
CA VAL A 157 -3.00 -7.85 18.96
C VAL A 157 -2.94 -6.33 18.85
N LEU A 158 -2.01 -5.84 18.02
CA LEU A 158 -1.85 -4.41 17.73
C LEU A 158 -2.75 -3.96 16.60
N LEU A 159 -2.77 -4.71 15.51
CA LEU A 159 -3.51 -4.33 14.30
C LEU A 159 -4.01 -5.58 13.58
N ASP A 160 -5.33 -5.75 13.57
CA ASP A 160 -5.99 -6.76 12.76
C ASP A 160 -6.48 -6.14 11.45
N ARG A 161 -5.72 -6.37 10.38
CA ARG A 161 -6.04 -5.87 9.04
C ARG A 161 -7.30 -6.51 8.46
N ASN A 162 -7.69 -7.71 8.92
CA ASN A 162 -8.90 -8.39 8.44
C ASN A 162 -10.15 -7.67 8.91
N ARG A 163 -10.16 -7.19 10.16
CA ARG A 163 -11.25 -6.34 10.69
C ARG A 163 -11.37 -5.03 9.92
N ILE A 164 -10.25 -4.40 9.59
CA ILE A 164 -10.25 -3.15 8.79
C ILE A 164 -10.79 -3.38 7.38
N ALA A 165 -10.51 -4.56 6.81
CA ALA A 165 -10.96 -4.94 5.48
C ALA A 165 -12.41 -5.43 5.42
N GLU A 166 -13.08 -5.66 6.55
CA GLU A 166 -14.43 -6.23 6.60
C GLU A 166 -15.44 -5.37 5.83
N GLY A 167 -16.22 -6.01 4.94
CA GLY A 167 -17.21 -5.35 4.10
C GLY A 167 -16.63 -4.51 2.95
N ARG A 168 -15.30 -4.49 2.75
CA ARG A 168 -14.65 -3.70 1.70
C ARG A 168 -14.23 -4.58 0.51
N LYS A 169 -14.33 -4.03 -0.70
CA LYS A 169 -13.87 -4.71 -1.94
C LYS A 169 -12.35 -4.71 -2.07
N PHE A 170 -11.69 -3.72 -1.49
CA PHE A 170 -10.24 -3.58 -1.45
C PHE A 170 -9.82 -2.96 -0.13
N SER A 171 -8.69 -3.42 0.40
CA SER A 171 -8.05 -2.84 1.59
C SER A 171 -6.55 -3.10 1.53
N LYS A 172 -5.78 -2.03 1.67
CA LYS A 172 -4.32 -2.08 1.75
C LYS A 172 -3.87 -1.22 2.92
N VAL A 173 -3.35 -1.88 3.95
CA VAL A 173 -2.87 -1.24 5.17
C VAL A 173 -1.35 -1.39 5.26
N LEU A 174 -0.63 -0.28 5.32
CA LEU A 174 0.83 -0.22 5.25
C LEU A 174 1.43 0.66 6.36
N GLY A 175 2.74 0.49 6.59
CA GLY A 175 3.54 1.41 7.39
C GLY A 175 3.10 1.50 8.85
N THR A 176 2.81 0.36 9.47
CA THR A 176 2.52 0.28 10.91
C THR A 176 3.76 0.71 11.70
N THR A 177 3.65 1.75 12.51
CA THR A 177 4.70 2.19 13.42
C THR A 177 4.16 2.52 14.80
N LEU A 178 5.02 2.40 15.82
CA LEU A 178 4.72 2.72 17.21
C LEU A 178 5.57 3.89 17.68
N SER A 179 4.95 4.80 18.42
CA SER A 179 5.61 5.90 19.13
C SER A 179 6.73 5.39 20.04
N GLU A 180 7.69 6.26 20.39
CA GLU A 180 8.80 5.87 21.27
C GLU A 180 8.35 5.35 22.64
N ASN A 181 7.21 5.83 23.13
CA ASN A 181 6.62 5.36 24.39
C ASN A 181 5.69 4.15 24.23
N GLY A 182 5.51 3.63 23.02
CA GLY A 182 4.71 2.43 22.72
C GLY A 182 3.20 2.57 22.95
N ARG A 183 2.69 3.80 23.13
CA ARG A 183 1.27 4.09 23.45
C ARG A 183 0.43 4.53 22.24
N LEU A 184 1.07 4.98 21.16
CA LEU A 184 0.40 5.39 19.93
C LEU A 184 0.94 4.57 18.77
N MET A 185 0.04 4.05 17.96
CA MET A 185 0.34 3.43 16.68
C MET A 185 -0.06 4.39 15.57
N ALA A 186 0.69 4.41 14.48
CA ALA A 186 0.29 5.06 13.25
C ALA A 186 0.32 4.04 12.12
N TYR A 187 -0.67 4.09 11.23
CA TYR A 187 -0.68 3.29 10.01
C TYR A 187 -1.39 4.02 8.89
N ARG A 188 -1.10 3.59 7.66
CA ARG A 188 -1.66 4.15 6.43
C ARG A 188 -2.61 3.14 5.80
N PHE A 189 -3.72 3.60 5.25
CA PHE A 189 -4.66 2.72 4.57
C PHE A 189 -5.19 3.32 3.26
N ASP A 190 -5.51 2.43 2.33
CA ASP A 190 -6.15 2.71 1.04
C ASP A 190 -7.24 1.64 0.81
N PHE A 191 -8.45 2.08 0.46
CA PHE A 191 -9.62 1.22 0.21
C PHE A 191 -10.06 1.18 -1.26
N VAL A 192 -9.39 1.92 -2.13
CA VAL A 192 -9.74 2.05 -3.56
C VAL A 192 -8.61 1.63 -4.50
N GLY A 193 -7.37 1.55 -4.03
CA GLY A 193 -6.23 1.04 -4.78
C GLY A 193 -5.54 2.09 -5.66
N ASP A 194 -5.80 3.37 -5.43
CA ASP A 194 -5.17 4.50 -6.13
C ASP A 194 -3.82 4.92 -5.52
N GLU A 195 -3.40 4.23 -4.46
CA GLU A 195 -2.20 4.51 -3.67
C GLU A 195 -2.20 5.87 -2.96
N ASN A 196 -3.37 6.52 -2.85
CA ASN A 196 -3.56 7.67 -1.98
C ASN A 196 -3.93 7.18 -0.58
N TYR A 197 -2.92 7.05 0.27
CA TYR A 197 -3.13 6.57 1.62
C TYR A 197 -3.58 7.67 2.58
N LYS A 198 -4.57 7.33 3.39
CA LYS A 198 -4.93 8.09 4.58
C LYS A 198 -4.08 7.60 5.75
N LEU A 199 -3.49 8.52 6.50
CA LEU A 199 -2.72 8.22 7.71
C LEU A 199 -3.64 8.34 8.92
N THR A 200 -3.65 7.33 9.78
CA THR A 200 -4.39 7.34 11.04
C THR A 200 -3.46 7.02 12.20
N PHE A 201 -3.87 7.46 13.39
CA PHE A 201 -3.24 7.13 14.66
C PHE A 201 -4.24 6.38 15.53
N GLU A 202 -3.79 5.39 16.28
CA GLU A 202 -4.61 4.67 17.25
C GLU A 202 -3.85 4.52 18.56
N ARG A 203 -4.58 4.57 19.68
CA ARG A 203 -4.01 4.29 20.99
C ARG A 203 -3.80 2.79 21.15
N VAL A 204 -2.60 2.40 21.57
CA VAL A 204 -2.31 1.03 21.95
C VAL A 204 -2.55 0.88 23.45
N VAL A 205 -3.67 0.26 23.82
CA VAL A 205 -3.97 -0.04 25.23
C VAL A 205 -3.27 -1.34 25.59
N GLY A 206 -2.22 -1.26 26.42
CA GLY A 206 -1.70 -2.41 27.15
C GLY A 206 -2.35 -2.47 28.54
N GLU A 207 -2.35 -3.63 29.19
CA GLU A 207 -2.86 -3.86 30.55
C GLU A 207 -2.12 -3.03 31.61
N ALA A 208 -2.36 -1.72 31.66
CA ALA A 208 -1.80 -0.83 32.67
C ALA A 208 -2.72 0.34 33.03
N GLU A 209 -4.02 0.22 32.76
CA GLU A 209 -5.05 1.03 33.44
C GLU A 209 -6.21 0.12 33.85
N GLU A 210 -6.16 -0.39 35.09
CA GLU A 210 -7.35 -0.93 35.76
C GLU A 210 -8.45 0.15 35.73
N GLY A 211 -9.45 -0.02 34.87
CA GLY A 211 -10.65 0.82 34.89
C GLY A 211 -11.32 1.11 33.54
N ALA A 212 -10.68 0.87 32.40
CA ALA A 212 -11.30 1.11 31.09
C ALA A 212 -11.55 -0.21 30.36
N ALA A 213 -12.83 -0.56 30.20
CA ALA A 213 -13.28 -1.78 29.52
C ALA A 213 -12.57 -1.98 28.16
N ALA A 214 -11.96 -3.15 28.01
CA ALA A 214 -11.32 -3.62 26.80
C ALA A 214 -12.35 -3.77 25.67
N THR A 215 -12.47 -2.75 24.84
CA THR A 215 -13.01 -2.89 23.49
C THR A 215 -12.36 -1.83 22.60
N PRO A 216 -11.59 -2.19 21.56
CA PRO A 216 -11.18 -1.23 20.57
C PRO A 216 -12.46 -0.74 19.87
N LYS A 217 -12.88 0.49 20.18
CA LYS A 217 -13.93 1.17 19.41
C LYS A 217 -13.32 1.56 18.08
N PHE A 218 -13.55 0.72 17.07
CA PHE A 218 -13.33 1.08 15.68
C PHE A 218 -14.09 2.38 15.39
N LEU A 219 -13.37 3.42 14.99
CA LEU A 219 -14.01 4.69 14.62
C LEU A 219 -14.81 4.49 13.35
N THR A 220 -16.11 4.31 13.55
CA THR A 220 -17.13 4.61 12.58
C THR A 220 -17.29 6.14 12.53
N GLU A 221 -17.47 6.66 11.32
CA GLU A 221 -17.39 8.08 10.99
C GLU A 221 -18.42 8.96 11.73
N ALA A 222 -18.11 10.27 11.74
CA ALA A 222 -18.98 11.41 12.02
C ALA A 222 -19.22 11.79 13.51
N SER A 223 -18.42 12.73 14.01
CA SER A 223 -18.88 14.04 14.55
C SER A 223 -17.74 14.68 15.37
N GLY A 224 -17.46 15.96 15.07
CA GLY A 224 -16.31 16.64 15.63
C GLY A 224 -16.48 17.08 17.08
N LEU A 225 -15.38 17.12 17.83
CA LEU A 225 -14.92 18.28 18.60
C LEU A 225 -13.47 18.04 19.04
N ARG A 226 -12.62 19.05 18.82
CA ARG A 226 -11.18 19.04 19.11
C ARG A 226 -10.93 19.37 20.59
N THR A 227 -10.25 18.50 21.32
CA THR A 227 -9.41 18.87 22.48
C THR A 227 -8.34 17.81 22.73
N ALA A 228 -7.07 18.23 22.76
CA ALA A 228 -5.85 17.52 23.19
C ALA A 228 -5.63 16.08 22.63
N LEU A 229 -5.10 15.99 21.39
CA LEU A 229 -4.79 14.77 20.62
C LEU A 229 -5.95 13.76 20.56
N PRO A 230 -6.72 13.69 19.45
CA PRO A 230 -7.87 12.79 19.38
C PRO A 230 -7.43 11.32 19.49
N GLU A 231 -8.27 10.48 20.10
CA GLU A 231 -8.06 9.03 20.26
C GLU A 231 -7.75 8.31 18.93
N SER A 232 -8.06 8.97 17.80
CA SER A 232 -7.41 8.78 16.51
C SER A 232 -7.45 10.08 15.71
N GLY A 233 -6.36 10.45 15.03
CA GLY A 233 -6.33 11.57 14.09
C GLY A 233 -6.19 11.07 12.66
N LEU A 234 -7.13 11.40 11.78
CA LEU A 234 -7.01 11.11 10.34
C LEU A 234 -6.30 12.27 9.64
N LEU A 235 -5.20 12.00 8.96
CA LEU A 235 -4.54 12.89 8.02
C LEU A 235 -4.84 12.39 6.61
N GLU A 236 -5.57 13.18 5.82
CA GLU A 236 -6.24 12.72 4.60
C GLU A 236 -5.35 12.58 3.37
N GLN A 237 -4.08 13.02 3.42
CA GLN A 237 -3.21 12.90 2.27
C GLN A 237 -1.75 12.67 2.69
N VAL A 238 -1.29 11.42 2.55
CA VAL A 238 0.13 11.08 2.60
C VAL A 238 0.50 10.40 1.29
N SER A 239 1.03 11.17 0.35
CA SER A 239 1.58 10.61 -0.89
C SER A 239 2.70 9.63 -0.56
N THR A 240 2.72 8.49 -1.28
CA THR A 240 3.78 7.46 -1.22
C THR A 240 5.18 8.04 -1.43
N TYR A 241 5.28 9.18 -2.12
CA TYR A 241 6.55 9.87 -2.39
C TYR A 241 7.13 10.64 -1.19
N CYS A 242 6.38 10.91 -0.13
CA CYS A 242 6.86 11.76 0.97
C CYS A 242 7.88 11.12 1.93
N PHE A 243 8.29 9.86 1.73
CA PHE A 243 9.26 9.18 2.61
C PHE A 243 10.39 8.43 1.88
N HIS A 244 10.57 8.67 0.56
CA HIS A 244 11.65 8.02 -0.22
C HIS A 244 12.97 8.81 -0.23
N GLU A 245 12.98 10.06 0.23
CA GLU A 245 14.23 10.77 0.50
C GLU A 245 14.70 10.39 1.89
N ARG A 246 15.84 9.69 1.96
CA ARG A 246 16.59 9.47 3.19
C ARG A 246 16.95 10.88 3.72
N PRO A 247 16.39 11.35 4.84
CA PRO A 247 16.91 12.55 5.48
C PRO A 247 18.38 12.27 5.81
N GLY A 248 19.26 13.27 5.68
CA GLY A 248 20.64 13.15 6.14
C GLY A 248 20.69 12.62 7.57
N ASP A 249 21.77 11.92 7.95
CA ASP A 249 21.88 11.07 9.15
C ASP A 249 21.41 11.72 10.48
N ASP A 250 21.31 13.06 10.54
CA ASP A 250 20.88 13.83 11.71
C ASP A 250 19.36 14.14 11.77
N GLN A 251 18.55 13.71 10.79
CA GLN A 251 17.11 14.01 10.72
C GLN A 251 16.20 12.79 10.57
N LEU A 252 16.65 11.60 10.96
CA LEU A 252 15.78 10.43 11.01
C LEU A 252 14.74 10.58 12.15
N PRO A 253 13.43 10.67 11.88
CA PRO A 253 12.45 10.39 12.92
C PRO A 253 12.62 8.91 13.30
N ALA A 254 13.02 8.65 14.54
CA ALA A 254 13.13 7.30 15.08
C ALA A 254 11.76 6.60 14.97
N GLY A 255 11.62 5.62 14.07
CA GLY A 255 10.39 4.85 13.93
C GLY A 255 9.92 4.50 12.51
N ALA A 256 10.66 4.82 11.45
CA ALA A 256 10.28 4.35 10.12
C ALA A 256 10.51 2.84 9.97
N PHE A 257 9.43 2.06 9.88
CA PHE A 257 9.48 0.66 9.41
C PHE A 257 9.72 0.67 7.90
N PHE A 258 10.95 0.43 7.47
CA PHE A 258 11.23 0.10 6.08
C PHE A 258 11.06 -1.41 5.91
N PRO A 259 10.22 -1.89 4.98
CA PRO A 259 10.36 -3.28 4.53
C PRO A 259 11.74 -3.39 3.89
N GLY A 260 12.66 -4.06 4.58
CA GLY A 260 13.97 -4.34 4.02
C GLY A 260 13.80 -5.10 2.71
N ARG A 261 14.19 -4.50 1.58
CA ARG A 261 14.59 -5.31 0.42
C ARG A 261 15.69 -6.21 0.92
N ASN A 262 15.50 -7.53 0.76
CA ASN A 262 16.55 -8.51 1.02
C ASN A 262 17.86 -8.02 0.38
N ALA A 263 18.82 -7.64 1.21
CA ALA A 263 20.18 -7.43 0.76
C ALA A 263 20.75 -8.81 0.41
N ARG A 264 21.37 -8.91 -0.77
CA ARG A 264 22.22 -10.05 -1.13
C ARG A 264 23.48 -10.06 -0.28
#